data_AF-A0A4P5SGS7-F1
#
_entry.id   AF-A0A4P5SGS7-F1
#
_cell.length_a   1.000
_cell.length_b   1.000
_cell.length_c   1.000
_cell.angle_alpha   90.00
_cell.angle_beta   90.00
_cell.angle_gamma   90.00
#
_symmetry.space_group_name_H-M   'P 1'
#
loop_
_entity.id
_entity.type
_entity.pdbx_description
1 polymer ?
#
loop_
_entity_poly.entity_id
_entity_poly.type
_entity_poly.pdbx_seq_one_letter_code
_entity_poly.pdbx_strand_id
1 'polypeptide(L)'
;MSKNQLNFEELINIIEKKINSPEVNSYISKLSQKGVESIAQKVGEEAVEVVIASLLLNKSSIDNNDLTSQSCSKLRQDLINEICDLYFHTMILMAKNQVSFADIFQEFYQRNQIKK
;
A
#
# COMPACT_ATOMS: atom_id res chain seq x y z
N MET A 1 -11.53 9.15 -22.29
CA MET A 1 -10.95 8.43 -21.14
C MET A 1 -11.52 9.06 -19.88
N SER A 2 -12.07 8.25 -18.98
CA SER A 2 -12.77 8.70 -17.76
C SER A 2 -11.86 9.57 -16.88
N LYS A 3 -12.32 10.76 -16.51
CA LYS A 3 -11.60 11.77 -15.70
C LYS A 3 -11.60 11.50 -14.19
N ASN A 4 -11.98 10.29 -13.73
CA ASN A 4 -12.26 10.00 -12.31
C ASN A 4 -11.38 8.88 -11.70
N GLN A 5 -10.19 8.62 -12.25
CA GLN A 5 -9.33 7.56 -11.72
C GLN A 5 -8.18 8.16 -10.90
N LEU A 6 -8.26 8.03 -9.58
CA LEU A 6 -7.19 8.39 -8.66
C LEU A 6 -5.94 7.56 -8.99
N ASN A 7 -4.81 8.23 -9.25
CA ASN A 7 -3.53 7.57 -9.49
C ASN A 7 -2.54 7.76 -8.30
N PHE A 8 -1.39 7.08 -8.34
CA PHE A 8 -0.41 7.16 -7.25
C PHE A 8 0.24 8.54 -7.10
N GLU A 9 0.44 9.28 -8.18
CA GLU A 9 0.98 10.65 -8.11
C GLU A 9 -0.03 11.59 -7.44
N GLU A 10 -1.31 11.48 -7.77
CA GLU A 10 -2.37 12.26 -7.12
C GLU A 10 -2.51 11.88 -5.64
N LEU A 11 -2.43 10.59 -5.33
CA LEU A 11 -2.52 10.09 -3.95
C LEU A 11 -1.34 10.55 -3.09
N ILE A 12 -0.10 10.49 -3.59
CA ILE A 12 1.06 10.96 -2.82
C ILE A 12 1.00 12.48 -2.60
N ASN A 13 0.53 13.25 -3.59
CA ASN A 13 0.29 14.69 -3.45
C ASN A 13 -0.76 14.99 -2.36
N ILE A 14 -1.83 14.19 -2.27
CA ILE A 14 -2.83 14.31 -1.20
C ILE A 14 -2.21 13.98 0.16
N ILE A 15 -1.38 12.94 0.24
CA ILE A 15 -0.68 12.53 1.45
C ILE A 15 0.26 13.65 1.94
N GLU A 16 1.11 14.18 1.06
CA GLU A 16 2.03 15.27 1.37
C GLU A 16 1.31 16.52 1.87
N LYS A 17 0.21 16.91 1.20
CA LYS A 17 -0.63 18.02 1.67
C LYS A 17 -1.15 17.78 3.09
N LYS A 18 -1.62 16.57 3.40
CA LYS A 18 -2.11 16.23 4.74
C LYS A 18 -1.01 16.15 5.79
N ILE A 19 0.22 15.81 5.41
CA ILE A 19 1.39 15.87 6.30
C ILE A 19 1.76 17.32 6.62
N ASN A 20 1.77 18.20 5.61
CA ASN A 20 2.20 19.59 5.72
C ASN A 20 1.11 20.53 6.29
N SER A 21 -0.17 20.16 6.14
CA SER A 21 -1.33 20.89 6.67
C SER A 21 -2.18 19.94 7.51
N PRO A 22 -1.72 19.58 8.72
CA PRO A 22 -2.33 18.53 9.51
C PRO A 22 -3.72 18.94 10.03
N GLU A 23 -4.75 18.26 9.55
CA GLU A 23 -6.09 18.34 10.12
C GLU A 23 -6.16 17.56 11.43
N VAL A 24 -6.82 18.12 12.46
CA VAL A 24 -6.86 17.61 13.85
C VAL A 24 -7.37 16.16 13.97
N ASN A 25 -8.10 15.65 12.98
CA ASN A 25 -8.67 14.31 13.01
C ASN A 25 -8.30 13.39 11.84
N SER A 26 -7.41 13.83 10.94
CA SER A 26 -6.95 13.00 9.83
C SER A 26 -6.05 11.87 10.34
N TYR A 27 -6.27 10.65 9.82
CA TYR A 27 -5.45 9.49 10.10
C TYR A 27 -3.96 9.75 9.80
N ILE A 28 -3.67 10.36 8.65
CA ILE A 28 -2.29 10.70 8.23
C ILE A 28 -1.65 11.66 9.23
N SER A 29 -2.39 12.66 9.73
CA SER A 29 -1.88 13.61 10.72
C SER A 29 -1.49 12.90 12.00
N LYS A 30 -2.38 12.03 12.53
CA LYS A 30 -2.15 11.28 13.76
C LYS A 30 -0.97 10.33 13.64
N LEU A 31 -0.86 9.60 12.53
CA LEU A 31 0.25 8.68 12.29
C LEU A 31 1.57 9.44 12.11
N SER A 32 1.57 10.54 11.35
CA SER A 32 2.76 11.35 11.10
C SER A 32 3.31 12.04 12.36
N GLN A 33 2.42 12.43 13.29
CA GLN A 33 2.79 12.98 14.60
C GLN A 33 3.47 11.95 15.51
N LYS A 34 3.16 10.65 15.33
CA LYS A 34 3.81 9.56 16.09
C LYS A 34 5.24 9.25 15.62
N GLY A 35 5.69 9.83 14.50
CA GLY A 35 7.04 9.64 13.98
C GLY A 35 7.18 8.55 12.93
N VAL A 36 8.40 8.44 12.38
CA VAL A 36 8.73 7.51 11.29
C VAL A 36 8.63 6.05 11.74
N GLU A 37 8.96 5.78 13.00
CA GLU A 37 8.92 4.46 13.62
C GLU A 37 7.50 3.86 13.56
N SER A 38 6.49 4.66 13.90
CA SER A 38 5.09 4.22 13.86
C SER A 38 4.61 3.97 12.43
N ILE A 39 5.10 4.73 11.44
CA ILE A 39 4.77 4.53 10.03
C ILE A 39 5.44 3.25 9.52
N ALA A 40 6.73 3.06 9.83
CA ALA A 40 7.48 1.86 9.43
C ALA A 40 6.91 0.58 10.04
N GLN A 41 6.44 0.64 11.29
CA GLN A 41 5.74 -0.46 11.93
C GLN A 41 4.48 -0.86 11.14
N LYS A 42 3.66 0.11 10.71
CA LYS A 42 2.50 -0.15 9.86
C LYS A 42 2.90 -0.82 8.55
N VAL A 43 3.93 -0.31 7.85
CA VAL A 43 4.43 -0.97 6.62
C VAL A 43 4.78 -2.44 6.85
N GLY A 44 5.42 -2.76 7.98
CA GLY A 44 5.74 -4.15 8.34
C GLY A 44 4.50 -5.01 8.65
N GLU A 45 3.52 -4.46 9.36
CA GLU A 45 2.24 -5.10 9.67
C GLU A 45 1.48 -5.46 8.37
N GLU A 46 1.26 -4.46 7.50
CA GLU A 46 0.53 -4.66 6.24
C GLU A 46 1.25 -5.65 5.32
N ALA A 47 2.59 -5.65 5.30
CA ALA A 47 3.35 -6.61 4.51
C ALA A 47 3.09 -8.05 4.95
N VAL A 48 2.96 -8.30 6.26
CA VAL A 48 2.61 -9.61 6.80
C VAL A 48 1.15 -9.95 6.50
N GLU A 49 0.23 -8.98 6.59
CA GLU A 49 -1.18 -9.17 6.28
C GLU A 49 -1.41 -9.52 4.80
N VAL A 50 -0.70 -8.87 3.87
CA VAL A 50 -0.67 -9.24 2.44
C VAL A 50 -0.25 -10.71 2.25
N VAL A 51 0.81 -11.15 2.93
CA VAL A 51 1.29 -12.54 2.84
C VAL A 51 0.21 -13.51 3.34
N ILE A 52 -0.41 -13.20 4.49
CA ILE A 52 -1.47 -14.04 5.09
C ILE A 52 -2.69 -14.10 4.16
N ALA A 53 -3.18 -12.96 3.66
CA ALA A 53 -4.33 -12.90 2.76
C ALA A 53 -4.08 -13.69 1.47
N SER A 54 -2.86 -13.59 0.91
CA SER A 54 -2.46 -14.36 -0.27
C SER A 54 -2.47 -15.87 -0.01
N LEU A 55 -1.95 -16.31 1.15
CA LEU A 55 -1.93 -17.74 1.51
C LEU A 55 -3.34 -18.29 1.75
N LEU A 56 -4.23 -17.52 2.37
CA LEU A 56 -5.63 -17.90 2.58
C LEU A 56 -6.38 -18.04 1.25
N LEU A 57 -6.22 -17.07 0.34
CA LEU A 57 -6.79 -17.14 -1.00
C LEU A 57 -6.29 -18.37 -1.76
N ASN A 58 -4.98 -18.65 -1.71
CA ASN A 58 -4.39 -19.81 -2.39
C ASN A 58 -4.89 -21.15 -1.82
N LYS A 59 -4.89 -21.32 -0.49
CA LYS A 59 -5.40 -22.54 0.16
C LYS A 59 -6.86 -22.79 -0.18
N SER A 60 -7.69 -21.74 -0.18
CA SER A 60 -9.08 -21.86 -0.58
C SER A 60 -9.18 -22.46 -2.01
N SER A 61 -8.35 -22.00 -2.94
CA SER A 61 -8.32 -22.49 -4.32
C SER A 61 -7.89 -23.96 -4.45
N ILE A 62 -7.15 -24.50 -3.48
CA ILE A 62 -6.59 -25.86 -3.50
C ILE A 62 -7.54 -26.87 -2.83
N ASP A 63 -8.18 -26.48 -1.72
CA ASP A 63 -8.77 -27.47 -0.81
C ASP A 63 -10.22 -27.88 -1.13
N ASN A 64 -11.03 -27.14 -1.91
CA ASN A 64 -12.46 -27.52 -2.07
C ASN A 64 -13.16 -27.16 -3.39
N ASN A 65 -13.86 -28.17 -3.93
CA ASN A 65 -15.00 -28.10 -4.86
C ASN A 65 -16.27 -27.44 -4.26
N ASP A 66 -16.16 -26.74 -3.12
CA ASP A 66 -17.27 -26.19 -2.33
C ASP A 66 -17.00 -24.75 -1.82
N LEU A 67 -16.15 -24.01 -2.54
CA LEU A 67 -16.11 -22.56 -2.36
C LEU A 67 -17.23 -21.94 -3.18
N THR A 68 -18.24 -21.43 -2.46
CA THR A 68 -19.18 -20.51 -3.08
C THR A 68 -18.42 -19.33 -3.68
N SER A 69 -18.91 -18.82 -4.80
CA SER A 69 -18.35 -17.63 -5.47
C SER A 69 -18.20 -16.44 -4.50
N GLN A 70 -19.05 -16.35 -3.49
CA GLN A 70 -19.04 -15.31 -2.48
C GLN A 70 -17.82 -15.38 -1.54
N SER A 71 -17.45 -16.55 -1.04
CA SER A 71 -16.28 -16.71 -0.16
C SER A 71 -14.97 -16.42 -0.90
N CYS A 72 -14.87 -16.86 -2.16
CA CYS A 72 -13.71 -16.57 -3.00
C CYS A 72 -13.62 -15.07 -3.34
N SER A 73 -14.76 -14.41 -3.58
CA SER A 73 -14.81 -12.95 -3.77
C SER A 73 -14.36 -12.17 -2.53
N LYS A 74 -14.70 -12.65 -1.33
CA LYS A 74 -14.28 -12.01 -0.08
C LYS A 74 -12.77 -12.10 0.11
N LEU A 75 -12.18 -13.31 0.02
CA LEU A 75 -10.74 -13.50 0.21
C LEU A 75 -9.90 -12.71 -0.80
N ARG A 76 -10.39 -12.60 -2.04
CA ARG A 76 -9.77 -11.74 -3.04
C ARG A 76 -9.87 -10.26 -2.66
N GLN A 77 -10.99 -9.81 -2.09
CA GLN A 77 -11.15 -8.45 -1.62
C GLN A 77 -10.25 -8.14 -0.42
N ASP A 78 -10.13 -9.08 0.52
CA ASP A 78 -9.21 -8.96 1.67
C ASP A 78 -7.77 -8.75 1.16
N LEU A 79 -7.30 -9.58 0.22
CA LEU A 79 -5.98 -9.39 -0.40
C LEU A 79 -5.82 -8.01 -1.07
N ILE A 80 -6.84 -7.51 -1.75
CA ILE A 80 -6.80 -6.17 -2.34
C ILE A 80 -6.66 -5.10 -1.27
N ASN A 81 -7.39 -5.23 -0.15
CA ASN A 81 -7.35 -4.26 0.93
C ASN A 81 -5.94 -4.20 1.55
N GLU A 82 -5.35 -5.34 1.89
CA GLU A 82 -4.00 -5.39 2.47
C GLU A 82 -2.94 -4.83 1.50
N ILE A 83 -3.06 -5.09 0.19
CA ILE A 83 -2.17 -4.50 -0.81
C ILE A 83 -2.35 -2.97 -0.88
N CYS A 84 -3.58 -2.49 -0.80
CA CYS A 84 -3.86 -1.06 -0.76
C CYS A 84 -3.25 -0.41 0.49
N ASP A 85 -3.40 -1.03 1.65
CA ASP A 85 -2.87 -0.50 2.91
C ASP A 85 -1.34 -0.53 2.92
N LEU A 86 -0.71 -1.61 2.41
CA LEU A 86 0.75 -1.66 2.23
C LEU A 86 1.26 -0.52 1.34
N TYR A 87 0.62 -0.27 0.19
CA TYR A 87 1.01 0.83 -0.69
C TYR A 87 0.76 2.18 -0.05
N PHE A 88 -0.38 2.38 0.59
CA PHE A 88 -0.73 3.62 1.26
C PHE A 88 0.28 3.97 2.36
N HIS A 89 0.61 3.00 3.22
CA HIS A 89 1.60 3.16 4.28
C HIS A 89 3.01 3.39 3.74
N THR A 90 3.38 2.70 2.65
CA THR A 90 4.64 2.94 1.96
C THR A 90 4.72 4.37 1.40
N MET A 91 3.65 4.89 0.81
CA MET A 91 3.60 6.28 0.31
C MET A 91 3.66 7.32 1.43
N ILE A 92 3.06 7.06 2.59
CA ILE A 92 3.25 7.93 3.78
C ILE A 92 4.71 7.92 4.22
N LEU A 93 5.34 6.74 4.25
CA LEU A 93 6.75 6.60 4.62
C LEU A 93 7.66 7.34 3.63
N MET A 94 7.38 7.20 2.33
CA MET A 94 8.06 7.93 1.25
C MET A 94 7.97 9.44 1.46
N ALA A 95 6.75 9.98 1.60
CA ALA A 95 6.52 11.41 1.80
C ALA A 95 7.22 11.93 3.06
N LYS A 96 7.22 11.16 4.15
CA LYS A 96 7.89 11.54 5.41
C LYS A 96 9.42 11.57 5.29
N ASN A 97 9.99 10.71 4.44
CA ASN A 97 11.43 10.62 4.18
C ASN A 97 11.88 11.35 2.91
N GLN A 98 10.99 12.12 2.27
CA GLN A 98 11.27 12.87 1.03
C GLN A 98 11.76 11.98 -0.13
N VAL A 99 11.25 10.75 -0.21
CA VAL A 99 11.53 9.83 -1.32
C VAL A 99 10.41 9.95 -2.35
N SER A 100 10.76 10.27 -3.60
CA SER A 100 9.80 10.39 -4.70
C SER A 100 9.68 9.09 -5.50
N PHE A 101 8.59 8.97 -6.28
CA PHE A 101 8.50 7.90 -7.28
C PHE A 101 9.61 7.99 -8.34
N ALA A 102 10.09 9.20 -8.66
CA ALA A 102 11.19 9.38 -9.61
C ALA A 102 12.48 8.70 -9.09
N ASP A 103 12.78 8.87 -7.81
CA ASP A 103 13.93 8.20 -7.16
C ASP A 103 13.82 6.67 -7.25
N ILE A 104 12.62 6.12 -6.99
CA ILE A 104 12.35 4.68 -7.07
C ILE A 104 12.47 4.17 -8.51
N PHE A 105 11.91 4.89 -9.48
CA PHE A 105 11.99 4.47 -10.89
C PHE A 105 13.40 4.59 -11.45
N GLN A 106 14.17 5.58 -11.01
CA GLN A 106 15.58 5.68 -11.34
C GLN A 106 16.35 4.45 -10.82
N GLU A 107 16.09 4.02 -9.58
CA GLU A 107 16.68 2.80 -9.02
C GLU A 107 16.28 1.55 -9.82
N PHE A 108 14.99 1.40 -10.19
CA PHE A 108 14.55 0.29 -11.05
C PHE A 108 15.25 0.29 -12.41
N TYR A 109 15.42 1.46 -13.02
CA TYR A 109 16.12 1.61 -14.29
C TYR A 109 17.58 1.16 -14.16
N GLN A 110 18.29 1.61 -13.12
CA GLN A 110 19.68 1.22 -12.85
C GLN A 110 19.81 -0.30 -12.62
N ARG A 111 18.93 -0.91 -11.81
CA ARG A 111 18.92 -2.37 -11.58
C ARG A 111 18.70 -3.19 -12.84
N ASN A 112 17.88 -2.71 -13.76
CA ASN A 112 17.60 -3.38 -15.03
C ASN A 112 18.77 -3.27 -16.02
N GLN A 113 19.61 -2.24 -15.92
CA GLN A 113 20.81 -2.12 -16.74
C GLN A 113 21.95 -3.02 -16.25
N ILE A 114 22.13 -3.15 -14.93
CA ILE A 114 23.22 -3.95 -14.33
C ILE A 114 23.05 -5.46 -14.60
N LYS A 115 21.82 -5.91 -14.91
CA LYS A 115 21.50 -7.32 -15.19
C LYS A 115 21.60 -7.72 -16.67
N LYS A 116 22.21 -6.89 -17.53
CA LYS A 116 22.57 -7.22 -18.92
C LYS A 116 24.08 -7.30 -19.08
#